data_AF-A0A9D6D2G7-F1
#
_entry.id   AF-A0A9D6D2G7-F1
#
_cell.length_a   1.000
_cell.length_b   1.000
_cell.length_c   1.000
_cell.angle_alpha   90.00
_cell.angle_beta   90.00
_cell.angle_gamma   90.00
#
_symmetry.space_group_name_H-M   'P 1'
#
loop_
_entity.id
_entity.type
_entity.pdbx_description
1 polymer ?
#
loop_
_entity_poly.entity_id
_entity_poly.type
_entity_poly.pdbx_seq_one_letter_code
_entity_poly.pdbx_strand_id
1 'polypeptide(L)'
;MLRRVFIVTALGAVLVGYVATSAEAIPAFARQYDMQCNACHTRPPRLNSFGEQFHLMGFQIPSAARPGGLLDSLKEDGPGKTLLDSLALRIVGGLFEHSASPRETGSQFAPPDEFELFISRPLTPDLTVYVELEGEPNAVEFERGRHVTRGRIGLGKEAFFMLNLGRLVGLAGAPTMEMGGMTMVGRHGGFNMHGPMLMAGKVDPSTNFSFPTNRQLILDTEAEVKHGEVERFPLVPYAFTSKFFGLFKNRDEAEPQLVTDQVMYNTRGAPGADFHAMFQNNLFVAQTGFLQENEGFNTYAMGRLNLGERGGYTFNVSPLVNWGFGVARAPDPDDHDRPGAARLDRLRYGVAANYRWKALDVYGAVIWDRLFNVPRG
;
A
#
# COMPACT_ATOMS: atom_id res chain seq x y z
N MET A 1 -0.27 1.05 -51.75
CA MET A 1 -0.90 0.91 -50.41
C MET A 1 0.00 1.41 -49.28
N LEU A 2 1.28 1.04 -49.23
CA LEU A 2 2.26 1.52 -48.23
C LEU A 2 2.25 3.04 -48.00
N ARG A 3 2.23 3.84 -49.07
CA ARG A 3 2.27 5.31 -49.00
C ARG A 3 1.05 5.94 -48.31
N ARG A 4 -0.12 5.29 -48.39
CA ARG A 4 -1.36 5.75 -47.71
C ARG A 4 -1.36 5.36 -46.24
N VAL A 5 -0.81 4.18 -45.90
CA VAL A 5 -0.61 3.76 -44.51
C VAL A 5 0.36 4.71 -43.82
N PHE A 6 1.53 4.99 -44.42
CA PHE A 6 2.50 5.96 -43.87
C PHE A 6 1.91 7.36 -43.66
N ILE A 7 1.08 7.86 -44.58
CA ILE A 7 0.44 9.17 -44.44
C ILE A 7 -0.59 9.15 -43.31
N VAL A 8 -1.40 8.09 -43.17
CA VAL A 8 -2.36 7.96 -42.07
C VAL A 8 -1.66 7.78 -40.72
N THR A 9 -0.58 7.02 -40.66
CA THR A 9 0.24 6.86 -39.44
C THR A 9 0.94 8.16 -39.06
N ALA A 10 1.48 8.90 -40.04
CA ALA A 10 2.11 10.20 -39.81
C ALA A 10 1.08 11.27 -39.39
N LEU A 11 -0.10 11.30 -40.00
CA LEU A 11 -1.20 12.18 -39.59
C LEU A 11 -1.72 11.82 -38.20
N GLY A 12 -1.81 10.52 -37.87
CA GLY A 12 -2.14 10.05 -36.52
C GLY A 12 -1.11 10.48 -35.48
N ALA A 13 0.19 10.34 -35.78
CA ALA A 13 1.27 10.78 -34.90
C ALA A 13 1.31 12.30 -34.72
N VAL A 14 1.00 13.07 -35.77
CA VAL A 14 0.92 14.53 -35.72
C VAL A 14 -0.33 14.99 -34.95
N LEU A 15 -1.48 14.31 -35.10
CA LEU A 15 -2.68 14.58 -34.31
C LEU A 15 -2.48 14.27 -32.82
N VAL A 16 -1.82 13.16 -32.48
CA VAL A 16 -1.44 12.84 -31.09
C VAL A 16 -0.45 13.88 -30.53
N GLY A 17 0.50 14.35 -31.34
CA GLY A 17 1.43 15.42 -30.97
C GLY A 17 0.78 16.78 -30.76
N TYR A 18 -0.31 17.10 -31.48
CA TYR A 18 -1.04 18.38 -31.35
C TYR A 18 -2.03 18.40 -30.18
N VAL A 19 -2.47 17.24 -29.68
CA VAL A 19 -3.32 17.09 -28.48
C VAL A 19 -2.47 16.93 -27.20
N ALA A 20 -1.14 16.85 -27.32
CA ALA A 20 -0.23 16.94 -26.19
C ALA A 20 -0.17 18.39 -25.67
N THR A 21 -1.25 18.83 -25.02
CA THR A 21 -1.11 19.79 -23.92
C THR A 21 -0.16 19.16 -22.90
N SER A 22 0.56 19.97 -22.12
CA SER A 22 1.33 19.48 -20.98
C SER A 22 0.48 18.48 -20.22
N ALA A 23 0.81 17.20 -20.30
CA ALA A 23 0.09 16.17 -19.58
C ALA A 23 0.33 16.45 -18.10
N GLU A 24 -0.60 17.19 -17.48
CA GLU A 24 -0.71 17.38 -16.03
C GLU A 24 -1.20 16.08 -15.37
N ALA A 25 -0.69 14.93 -15.83
CA ALA A 25 -0.72 13.66 -15.11
C ALA A 25 0.22 13.71 -13.89
N ILE A 26 0.24 14.87 -13.22
CA ILE A 26 0.92 15.12 -11.97
C ILE A 26 0.05 14.47 -10.89
N PRO A 27 0.59 13.62 -10.01
CA PRO A 27 -0.17 13.04 -8.90
C PRO A 27 -0.84 14.13 -8.04
N ALA A 28 -1.99 13.86 -7.43
CA ALA A 28 -2.78 14.81 -6.63
C ALA A 28 -1.93 15.72 -5.73
N PHE A 29 -1.02 15.12 -4.95
CA PHE A 29 -0.14 15.85 -4.03
C PHE A 29 0.87 16.78 -4.70
N ALA A 30 1.38 16.39 -5.87
CA ALA A 30 2.33 17.21 -6.60
C ALA A 30 1.66 18.49 -7.16
N ARG A 31 0.35 18.45 -7.47
CA ARG A 31 -0.45 19.66 -7.76
C ARG A 31 -0.74 20.49 -6.51
N GLN A 32 -1.07 19.84 -5.39
CA GLN A 32 -1.39 20.54 -4.14
C GLN A 32 -0.20 21.36 -3.59
N TYR A 33 1.02 20.85 -3.73
CA TYR A 33 2.24 21.46 -3.20
C TYR A 33 3.16 22.08 -4.26
N ASP A 34 2.78 22.04 -5.54
CA ASP A 34 3.59 22.51 -6.67
C ASP A 34 5.01 21.90 -6.68
N MET A 35 5.09 20.57 -6.58
CA MET A 35 6.35 19.84 -6.48
C MET A 35 6.55 18.86 -7.63
N GLN A 36 7.80 18.67 -8.04
CA GLN A 36 8.16 17.65 -9.01
C GLN A 36 8.13 16.24 -8.40
N CYS A 37 7.81 15.22 -9.20
CA CYS A 37 7.72 13.83 -8.72
C CYS A 37 9.00 13.32 -8.04
N ASN A 38 10.17 13.76 -8.50
CA ASN A 38 11.47 13.38 -7.93
C ASN A 38 11.73 13.99 -6.54
N ALA A 39 10.93 14.96 -6.10
CA ALA A 39 10.99 15.47 -4.74
C ALA A 39 10.56 14.40 -3.73
N CYS A 40 9.54 13.60 -4.06
CA CYS A 40 9.04 12.52 -3.21
C CYS A 40 9.56 11.14 -3.60
N HIS A 41 9.91 10.91 -4.87
CA HIS A 41 10.25 9.58 -5.38
C HIS A 41 11.70 9.47 -5.83
N THR A 42 12.37 8.38 -5.47
CA THR A 42 13.63 8.00 -6.16
C THR A 42 13.37 7.38 -7.53
N ARG A 43 12.28 6.63 -7.65
CA ARG A 43 11.74 6.07 -8.89
C ARG A 43 10.26 5.80 -8.61
N PRO A 44 9.30 6.47 -9.25
CA PRO A 44 7.89 6.21 -9.01
C PRO A 44 7.56 4.70 -9.19
N PRO A 45 6.78 4.10 -8.27
CA PRO A 45 6.11 4.68 -7.10
C PRO A 45 6.96 4.70 -5.80
N ARG A 46 8.23 4.26 -5.83
CA ARG A 46 9.10 4.20 -4.64
C ARG A 46 9.46 5.56 -4.07
N LEU A 47 9.17 5.75 -2.79
CA LEU A 47 9.45 6.97 -2.02
C LEU A 47 10.93 7.10 -1.65
N ASN A 48 11.41 8.34 -1.61
CA ASN A 48 12.67 8.72 -0.96
C ASN A 48 12.40 9.13 0.49
N SER A 49 13.43 9.49 1.26
CA SER A 49 13.27 9.87 2.68
C SER A 49 12.29 11.04 2.90
N PHE A 50 12.22 11.99 1.97
CA PHE A 50 11.26 13.09 2.03
C PHE A 50 9.82 12.61 1.75
N GLY A 51 9.63 11.78 0.71
CA GLY A 51 8.34 11.20 0.38
C GLY A 51 7.80 10.28 1.49
N GLU A 52 8.68 9.54 2.16
CA GLU A 52 8.33 8.78 3.37
C GLU A 52 7.84 9.75 4.45
N GLN A 53 8.64 10.75 4.83
CA GLN A 53 8.22 11.76 5.83
C GLN A 53 6.88 12.40 5.50
N PHE A 54 6.65 12.74 4.23
CA PHE A 54 5.38 13.29 3.74
C PHE A 54 4.21 12.32 3.97
N HIS A 55 4.37 11.04 3.62
CA HIS A 55 3.35 10.01 3.89
C HIS A 55 3.09 9.90 5.41
N LEU A 56 4.15 9.82 6.22
CA LEU A 56 4.06 9.67 7.68
C LEU A 56 3.43 10.85 8.39
N MET A 57 3.41 12.03 7.76
CA MET A 57 2.77 13.22 8.31
C MET A 57 1.34 13.39 7.79
N GLY A 58 0.73 12.31 7.27
CA GLY A 58 -0.61 12.38 6.70
C GLY A 58 -0.64 13.22 5.43
N PHE A 59 0.33 13.02 4.54
CA PHE A 59 0.44 13.75 3.27
C PHE A 59 0.48 15.27 3.43
N GLN A 60 1.20 15.74 4.46
CA GLN A 60 1.39 17.15 4.74
C GLN A 60 2.86 17.53 4.82
N ILE A 61 3.18 18.73 4.32
CA ILE A 61 4.46 19.38 4.50
C ILE A 61 4.28 20.44 5.58
N PRO A 62 4.90 20.34 6.77
CA PRO A 62 4.70 21.29 7.86
C PRO A 62 4.87 22.74 7.42
N SER A 63 5.89 23.08 6.65
CA SER A 63 6.12 24.46 6.21
C SER A 63 5.13 24.97 5.15
N ALA A 64 4.35 24.11 4.52
CA ALA A 64 3.39 24.45 3.46
C ALA A 64 1.95 24.05 3.81
N ALA A 65 1.71 23.62 5.04
CA ALA A 65 0.37 23.27 5.50
C ALA A 65 -0.48 24.54 5.67
N ARG A 66 -1.76 24.45 5.26
CA ARG A 66 -2.71 25.56 5.33
C ARG A 66 -3.43 25.51 6.68
N PRO A 67 -3.37 26.56 7.52
CA PRO A 67 -3.96 26.54 8.86
C PRO A 67 -5.46 26.22 8.90
N GLY A 68 -6.25 26.69 7.94
CA GLY A 68 -7.67 26.37 7.79
C GLY A 68 -7.97 25.15 6.93
N GLY A 69 -6.95 24.38 6.54
CA GLY A 69 -7.08 23.12 5.80
C GLY A 69 -7.96 23.24 4.56
N LEU A 70 -9.00 22.41 4.49
CA LEU A 70 -9.95 22.38 3.37
C LEU A 70 -10.68 23.72 3.18
N LEU A 71 -11.05 24.43 4.25
CA LEU A 71 -11.78 25.69 4.14
C LEU A 71 -10.96 26.78 3.46
N ASP A 72 -9.69 26.90 3.84
CA ASP A 72 -8.75 27.84 3.21
C ASP A 72 -8.55 27.48 1.73
N SER A 73 -8.41 26.19 1.42
CA SER A 73 -8.32 25.74 0.02
C SER A 73 -9.54 26.07 -0.81
N LEU A 74 -10.75 25.82 -0.28
CA LEU A 74 -11.98 26.16 -0.98
C LEU A 74 -12.12 27.67 -1.21
N LYS A 75 -11.63 28.48 -0.26
CA LYS A 75 -11.69 29.94 -0.33
C LYS A 75 -10.66 30.53 -1.30
N GLU A 76 -9.44 30.00 -1.29
CA GLU A 76 -8.31 30.52 -2.07
C GLU A 76 -8.26 29.96 -3.50
N ASP A 77 -8.42 28.64 -3.64
CA ASP A 77 -8.31 27.94 -4.94
C ASP A 77 -9.68 27.74 -5.61
N GLY A 78 -10.77 27.88 -4.85
CA GLY A 78 -12.12 27.56 -5.30
C GLY A 78 -12.41 26.05 -5.28
N PRO A 79 -13.70 25.67 -5.38
CA PRO A 79 -14.13 24.27 -5.26
C PRO A 79 -13.62 23.36 -6.39
N GLY A 80 -13.54 23.89 -7.62
CA GLY A 80 -13.11 23.10 -8.79
C GLY A 80 -11.64 22.67 -8.70
N LYS A 81 -10.73 23.62 -8.46
CA LYS A 81 -9.30 23.32 -8.30
C LYS A 81 -9.04 22.48 -7.05
N THR A 82 -9.71 22.79 -5.94
CA THR A 82 -9.61 21.99 -4.70
C THR A 82 -9.97 20.52 -4.94
N LEU A 83 -11.05 20.25 -5.67
CA LEU A 83 -11.44 18.89 -6.04
C LEU A 83 -10.40 18.22 -6.93
N LEU A 84 -9.99 18.90 -8.01
CA LEU A 84 -8.98 18.37 -8.93
C LEU A 84 -7.67 18.03 -8.21
N ASP A 85 -7.19 18.89 -7.32
CA ASP A 85 -5.95 18.66 -6.55
C ASP A 85 -6.06 17.52 -5.53
N SER A 86 -7.29 17.06 -5.23
CA SER A 86 -7.52 15.96 -4.29
C SER A 86 -7.66 14.61 -4.98
N LEU A 87 -7.72 14.56 -6.31
CA LEU A 87 -8.00 13.35 -7.09
C LEU A 87 -6.79 12.88 -7.91
N ALA A 88 -6.55 11.58 -7.94
CA ALA A 88 -5.64 10.94 -8.90
C ALA A 88 -6.25 9.66 -9.46
N LEU A 89 -6.06 9.42 -10.75
CA LEU A 89 -6.50 8.20 -11.43
C LEU A 89 -5.27 7.41 -11.86
N ARG A 90 -5.23 6.11 -11.52
CA ARG A 90 -4.28 5.14 -12.03
C ARG A 90 -5.04 4.09 -12.84
N ILE A 91 -4.46 3.71 -13.97
CA ILE A 91 -4.96 2.64 -14.83
C ILE A 91 -3.79 1.69 -15.04
N VAL A 92 -3.99 0.43 -14.67
CA VAL A 92 -2.98 -0.63 -14.81
C VAL A 92 -3.46 -1.59 -15.89
N GLY A 93 -2.60 -1.90 -16.85
CA GLY A 93 -2.88 -2.84 -17.92
C GLY A 93 -1.62 -3.28 -18.64
N GLY A 94 -1.69 -4.41 -19.33
CA GLY A 94 -0.55 -5.05 -19.97
C GLY A 94 -0.62 -5.14 -21.50
N LEU A 95 0.56 -5.26 -22.11
CA LEU A 95 0.71 -5.93 -23.40
C LEU A 95 1.25 -7.32 -23.10
N PHE A 96 0.56 -8.36 -23.55
CA PHE A 96 1.05 -9.73 -23.36
C PHE A 96 1.46 -10.32 -24.71
N GLU A 97 2.53 -11.10 -24.67
CA GLU A 97 2.95 -11.94 -25.79
C GLU A 97 2.12 -13.22 -25.76
N HIS A 98 1.26 -13.38 -26.75
CA HIS A 98 0.56 -14.63 -26.99
C HIS A 98 1.39 -15.49 -27.95
N SER A 99 1.70 -16.72 -27.56
CA SER A 99 2.43 -17.69 -28.39
C SER A 99 1.59 -18.95 -28.59
N ALA A 100 1.15 -19.19 -29.82
CA ALA A 100 0.52 -20.45 -30.21
C ALA A 100 1.57 -21.53 -30.57
N SER A 101 2.77 -21.08 -30.99
CA SER A 101 3.95 -21.92 -31.19
C SER A 101 5.22 -21.07 -31.10
N PRO A 102 6.43 -21.67 -30.95
CA PRO A 102 7.70 -20.92 -30.89
C PRO A 102 7.99 -20.03 -32.11
N ARG A 103 7.22 -20.16 -33.20
CA ARG A 103 7.34 -19.37 -34.43
C ARG A 103 6.17 -18.40 -34.64
N GLU A 104 5.12 -18.49 -33.85
CA GLU A 104 3.92 -17.67 -33.92
C GLU A 104 3.69 -16.99 -32.58
N THR A 105 4.50 -15.95 -32.35
CA THR A 105 4.39 -15.07 -31.19
C THR A 105 3.89 -13.71 -31.68
N GLY A 106 2.83 -13.21 -31.06
CA GLY A 106 2.26 -11.90 -31.36
C GLY A 106 1.96 -11.14 -30.08
N SER A 107 2.12 -9.82 -30.11
CA SER A 107 1.70 -8.96 -29.00
C SER A 107 0.22 -8.63 -29.14
N GLN A 108 -0.57 -8.89 -28.10
CA GLN A 108 -1.96 -8.45 -28.01
C GLN A 108 -2.10 -7.42 -26.89
N PHE A 109 -2.97 -6.43 -27.12
CA PHE A 109 -3.40 -5.50 -26.09
C PHE A 109 -4.34 -6.23 -25.14
N ALA A 110 -3.95 -6.36 -23.87
CA ALA A 110 -4.91 -6.72 -22.84
C ALA A 110 -5.66 -5.46 -22.40
N PRO A 111 -6.98 -5.54 -22.22
CA PRO A 111 -7.71 -4.48 -21.54
C PRO A 111 -7.11 -4.24 -20.15
N PRO A 112 -7.25 -3.02 -19.57
CA PRO A 112 -6.76 -2.75 -18.23
C PRO A 112 -7.28 -3.75 -17.20
N ASP A 113 -6.37 -4.20 -16.35
CA ASP A 113 -6.62 -5.17 -15.28
C ASP A 113 -7.15 -4.46 -14.03
N GLU A 114 -6.81 -3.17 -13.84
CA GLU A 114 -7.18 -2.39 -12.66
C GLU A 114 -7.39 -0.91 -12.99
N PHE A 115 -8.41 -0.30 -12.37
CA PHE A 115 -8.66 1.13 -12.35
C PHE A 115 -8.72 1.61 -10.90
N GLU A 116 -7.92 2.62 -10.56
CA GLU A 116 -7.87 3.14 -9.20
C GLU A 116 -8.07 4.65 -9.17
N LEU A 117 -9.07 5.09 -8.41
CA LEU A 117 -9.30 6.49 -8.09
C LEU A 117 -8.87 6.75 -6.66
N PHE A 118 -7.83 7.56 -6.51
CA PHE A 118 -7.35 8.05 -5.23
C PHE A 118 -7.97 9.40 -4.91
N ILE A 119 -8.42 9.53 -3.67
CA ILE A 119 -8.94 10.77 -3.08
C ILE A 119 -8.12 11.02 -1.82
N SER A 120 -7.33 12.09 -1.79
CA SER A 120 -6.57 12.42 -0.59
C SER A 120 -6.48 13.92 -0.36
N ARG A 121 -6.65 14.34 0.89
CA ARG A 121 -6.49 15.74 1.31
C ARG A 121 -6.38 15.93 2.82
N PRO A 122 -5.54 16.87 3.29
CA PRO A 122 -5.67 17.47 4.61
C PRO A 122 -7.01 18.21 4.75
N LEU A 123 -7.86 17.76 5.66
CA LEU A 123 -9.10 18.45 6.04
C LEU A 123 -8.81 19.60 7.00
N THR A 124 -7.90 19.37 7.95
CA THR A 124 -7.34 20.34 8.89
C THR A 124 -5.82 20.10 8.99
N PRO A 125 -5.04 20.98 9.64
CA PRO A 125 -3.62 20.70 9.87
C PRO A 125 -3.38 19.37 10.60
N ASP A 126 -4.31 18.93 11.45
CA ASP A 126 -4.16 17.72 12.25
C ASP A 126 -4.94 16.52 11.70
N LEU A 127 -5.70 16.65 10.60
CA LEU A 127 -6.56 15.59 10.06
C LEU A 127 -6.45 15.50 8.54
N THR A 128 -6.04 14.33 8.05
CA THR A 128 -6.03 13.99 6.62
C THR A 128 -6.94 12.80 6.34
N VAL A 129 -7.55 12.76 5.16
CA VAL A 129 -8.27 11.59 4.65
C VAL A 129 -7.59 11.08 3.39
N TYR A 130 -7.56 9.75 3.24
CA TYR A 130 -7.12 9.04 2.05
C TYR A 130 -8.13 7.93 1.71
N VAL A 131 -8.60 7.87 0.48
CA VAL A 131 -9.52 6.84 0.00
C VAL A 131 -9.08 6.39 -1.38
N GLU A 132 -8.93 5.09 -1.54
CA GLU A 132 -8.73 4.40 -2.79
C GLU A 132 -10.03 3.71 -3.19
N LEU A 133 -10.50 3.98 -4.41
CA LEU A 133 -11.57 3.22 -5.05
C LEU A 133 -10.97 2.41 -6.17
N GLU A 134 -11.23 1.11 -6.17
CA GLU A 134 -10.64 0.14 -7.09
C GLU A 134 -11.73 -0.50 -7.93
N GLY A 135 -11.47 -0.63 -9.23
CA GLY A 135 -12.27 -1.36 -10.19
C GLY A 135 -11.42 -2.43 -10.86
N GLU A 136 -11.77 -3.70 -10.61
CA GLU A 136 -11.10 -4.88 -11.17
C GLU A 136 -12.10 -5.59 -12.10
N PRO A 137 -11.91 -5.54 -13.43
CA PRO A 137 -12.79 -6.23 -14.37
C PRO A 137 -12.77 -7.75 -14.20
N ASN A 138 -11.65 -8.31 -13.74
CA ASN A 138 -11.41 -9.74 -13.59
C ASN A 138 -11.11 -10.16 -12.14
N ALA A 139 -11.76 -9.55 -11.15
CA ALA A 139 -11.56 -9.93 -9.76
C ALA A 139 -11.91 -11.41 -9.52
N VAL A 140 -11.03 -12.11 -8.81
CA VAL A 140 -11.27 -13.48 -8.36
C VAL A 140 -11.93 -13.48 -6.99
N GLU A 141 -13.16 -13.98 -6.95
CA GLU A 141 -13.97 -14.12 -5.74
C GLU A 141 -14.25 -15.61 -5.47
N PHE A 142 -14.44 -15.96 -4.20
CA PHE A 142 -14.84 -17.31 -3.81
C PHE A 142 -16.32 -17.30 -3.43
N GLU A 143 -17.15 -17.99 -4.20
CA GLU A 143 -18.59 -18.04 -3.96
C GLU A 143 -19.10 -19.48 -4.12
N ARG A 144 -19.91 -19.94 -3.15
CA ARG A 144 -20.57 -21.27 -3.20
C ARG A 144 -19.58 -22.42 -3.43
N GLY A 145 -18.40 -22.36 -2.79
CA GLY A 145 -17.39 -23.41 -2.86
C GLY A 145 -16.54 -23.41 -4.14
N ARG A 146 -16.58 -22.34 -4.94
CA ARG A 146 -15.81 -22.24 -6.20
C ARG A 146 -15.22 -20.85 -6.38
N HIS A 147 -14.07 -20.78 -7.02
CA HIS A 147 -13.52 -19.51 -7.47
C HIS A 147 -14.23 -19.07 -8.75
N VAL A 148 -14.57 -17.79 -8.85
CA VAL A 148 -15.22 -17.19 -10.01
C VAL A 148 -14.56 -15.85 -10.33
N THR A 149 -14.45 -15.54 -11.62
CA THR A 149 -13.97 -14.25 -12.10
C THR A 149 -15.16 -13.34 -12.40
N ARG A 150 -15.19 -12.15 -11.81
CA ARG A 150 -16.24 -11.15 -12.07
C ARG A 150 -15.72 -9.73 -11.91
N GLY A 151 -16.40 -8.79 -12.56
CA GLY A 151 -16.17 -7.37 -12.36
C GLY A 151 -16.52 -6.95 -10.93
N ARG A 152 -15.58 -6.29 -10.26
CA ARG A 152 -15.73 -5.74 -8.92
C ARG A 152 -15.38 -4.26 -8.91
N ILE A 153 -16.19 -3.47 -8.21
CA ILE A 153 -15.91 -2.07 -7.90
C ILE A 153 -16.14 -1.87 -6.41
N GLY A 154 -15.19 -1.26 -5.71
CA GLY A 154 -15.33 -1.01 -4.28
C GLY A 154 -14.21 -0.17 -3.70
N LEU A 155 -14.12 -0.15 -2.37
CA LEU A 155 -12.95 0.38 -1.67
C LEU A 155 -11.74 -0.49 -2.03
N GLY A 156 -10.68 0.14 -2.54
CA GLY A 156 -9.40 -0.49 -2.84
C GLY A 156 -8.67 -0.91 -1.58
N LYS A 157 -7.34 -1.01 -1.62
CA LYS A 157 -6.57 -1.49 -0.46
C LYS A 157 -6.66 -0.50 0.70
N GLU A 158 -6.71 0.79 0.44
CA GLU A 158 -6.62 1.80 1.49
C GLU A 158 -7.82 2.75 1.54
N ALA A 159 -8.39 2.93 2.72
CA ALA A 159 -9.42 3.93 2.98
C ALA A 159 -9.41 4.32 4.46
N PHE A 160 -8.66 5.36 4.79
CA PHE A 160 -8.38 5.73 6.18
C PHE A 160 -8.35 7.25 6.37
N PHE A 161 -8.39 7.67 7.64
CA PHE A 161 -7.96 8.99 8.04
C PHE A 161 -6.68 8.91 8.87
N MET A 162 -5.91 9.99 8.87
CA MET A 162 -4.76 10.18 9.76
C MET A 162 -4.98 11.40 10.65
N LEU A 163 -4.77 11.21 11.96
CA LEU A 163 -4.85 12.25 12.98
C LEU A 163 -3.47 12.50 13.59
N ASN A 164 -3.03 13.76 13.62
CA ASN A 164 -1.88 14.17 14.41
C ASN A 164 -2.29 14.37 15.87
N LEU A 165 -1.73 13.56 16.76
CA LEU A 165 -2.02 13.58 18.19
C LEU A 165 -1.05 14.48 18.99
N GLY A 166 -0.18 15.25 18.32
CA GLY A 166 0.81 16.11 18.96
C GLY A 166 0.20 17.07 19.99
N ARG A 167 -0.96 17.67 19.69
CA ARG A 167 -1.70 18.53 20.63
C ARG A 167 -2.13 17.80 21.89
N LEU A 168 -2.69 16.60 21.74
CA LEU A 168 -3.17 15.80 22.87
C LEU A 168 -2.02 15.40 23.80
N VAL A 169 -0.88 15.02 23.23
CA VAL A 169 0.32 14.67 24.01
C VAL A 169 0.93 15.92 24.66
N GLY A 170 0.85 17.09 24.01
CA GLY A 170 1.20 18.37 24.61
C GLY A 170 0.33 18.75 25.81
N LEU A 171 -0.99 18.53 25.73
CA LEU A 171 -1.89 18.72 26.87
C LEU A 171 -1.58 17.79 28.05
N ALA A 172 -0.98 16.63 27.78
CA ALA A 172 -0.48 15.71 28.80
C ALA A 172 0.90 16.12 29.38
N GLY A 173 1.45 17.28 28.99
CA GLY A 173 2.68 17.85 29.53
C GLY A 173 3.95 17.61 28.69
N ALA A 174 3.83 17.00 27.51
CA ALA A 174 4.97 16.85 26.62
C ALA A 174 5.39 18.19 26.00
N PRO A 175 6.69 18.42 25.74
CA PRO A 175 7.13 19.61 25.01
C PRO A 175 6.62 19.54 23.58
N THR A 176 5.97 20.59 23.10
CA THR A 176 5.49 20.69 21.73
C THR A 176 5.94 21.98 21.04
N MET A 177 5.87 21.99 19.72
CA MET A 177 6.11 23.17 18.89
C MET A 177 5.18 23.16 17.68
N GLU A 178 4.77 24.33 17.22
CA GLU A 178 3.96 24.46 16.01
C GLU A 178 4.86 24.68 14.79
N MET A 179 4.63 23.92 13.71
CA MET A 179 5.28 24.12 12.42
C MET A 179 4.23 24.10 11.31
N GLY A 180 3.93 25.29 10.77
CA GLY A 180 2.86 25.55 9.80
C GLY A 180 1.52 24.92 10.15
N GLY A 181 1.10 25.11 11.41
CA GLY A 181 -0.21 24.69 11.90
C GLY A 181 -0.29 23.24 12.40
N MET A 182 0.74 22.42 12.16
CA MET A 182 0.87 21.09 12.74
C MET A 182 1.61 21.14 14.08
N THR A 183 1.11 20.39 15.05
CA THR A 183 1.77 20.23 16.34
C THR A 183 2.78 19.10 16.29
N MET A 184 4.02 19.45 16.61
CA MET A 184 5.17 18.57 16.70
C MET A 184 5.52 18.33 18.17
N VAL A 185 6.05 17.16 18.51
CA VAL A 185 6.52 16.87 19.88
C VAL A 185 8.04 17.00 19.93
N GLY A 186 8.56 17.87 20.79
CA GLY A 186 10.00 18.10 20.92
C GLY A 186 10.36 19.55 21.25
N ARG A 187 11.66 19.85 21.17
CA ARG A 187 12.21 21.21 21.34
C ARG A 187 13.15 21.55 20.19
N HIS A 188 13.20 22.83 19.83
CA HIS A 188 14.14 23.33 18.83
C HIS A 188 15.60 23.04 19.24
N GLY A 189 16.38 22.41 18.34
CA GLY A 189 17.78 22.04 18.61
C GLY A 189 17.96 20.83 19.54
N GLY A 190 16.89 20.14 19.92
CA GLY A 190 16.91 18.92 20.73
C GLY A 190 16.23 17.75 20.04
N PHE A 191 15.72 16.80 20.83
CA PHE A 191 14.89 15.71 20.32
C PHE A 191 13.62 16.26 19.67
N ASN A 192 13.34 15.79 18.46
CA ASN A 192 12.11 16.06 17.73
C ASN A 192 11.46 14.76 17.27
N MET A 193 10.14 14.72 17.39
CA MET A 193 9.27 13.65 16.95
C MET A 193 8.16 14.25 16.08
N HIS A 194 8.03 13.71 14.86
CA HIS A 194 6.87 13.92 14.01
C HIS A 194 5.80 12.93 14.44
N GLY A 195 4.61 13.44 14.79
CA GLY A 195 3.56 12.66 15.46
C GLY A 195 3.61 12.77 17.00
N PRO A 196 2.90 11.88 17.73
CA PRO A 196 2.39 10.61 17.25
C PRO A 196 1.17 10.76 16.35
N MET A 197 1.07 9.91 15.34
CA MET A 197 -0.03 9.87 14.40
C MET A 197 -0.92 8.65 14.71
N LEU A 198 -2.22 8.81 14.51
CA LEU A 198 -3.20 7.71 14.47
C LEU A 198 -3.72 7.59 13.05
N MET A 199 -3.58 6.41 12.44
CA MET A 199 -4.26 6.03 11.21
C MET A 199 -5.37 5.05 11.54
N ALA A 200 -6.58 5.25 11.00
CA ALA A 200 -7.70 4.32 11.21
C ALA A 200 -8.63 4.25 10.01
N GLY A 201 -9.12 3.04 9.72
CA GLY A 201 -9.96 2.74 8.56
C GLY A 201 -9.62 1.38 7.96
N LYS A 202 -9.67 1.26 6.64
CA LYS A 202 -9.10 0.15 5.88
C LYS A 202 -7.62 0.43 5.65
N VAL A 203 -6.75 -0.27 6.39
CA VAL A 203 -5.31 0.01 6.45
C VAL A 203 -4.53 -1.19 5.94
N ASP A 204 -3.48 -0.93 5.15
CA ASP A 204 -2.41 -1.88 4.90
C ASP A 204 -1.19 -1.51 5.77
N PRO A 205 -0.83 -2.31 6.79
CA PRO A 205 0.37 -2.05 7.60
C PRO A 205 1.67 -1.97 6.79
N SER A 206 1.68 -2.54 5.59
CA SER A 206 2.87 -2.66 4.76
C SER A 206 3.20 -1.39 3.97
N THR A 207 2.21 -0.55 3.64
CA THR A 207 2.41 0.68 2.88
C THR A 207 3.08 1.79 3.71
N ASN A 208 3.01 1.69 5.04
CA ASN A 208 3.46 2.77 5.90
C ASN A 208 4.95 2.68 6.27
N PHE A 209 5.46 1.51 6.68
CA PHE A 209 6.81 1.44 7.29
C PHE A 209 7.62 0.20 6.99
N SER A 210 7.01 -0.79 6.35
CA SER A 210 7.79 -1.96 5.98
C SER A 210 8.81 -1.55 4.95
N PHE A 211 10.05 -1.62 5.39
CA PHE A 211 11.24 -1.83 4.61
C PHE A 211 11.03 -1.68 3.09
N PRO A 212 11.56 -0.63 2.43
CA PRO A 212 11.29 -0.36 1.03
C PRO A 212 12.01 -1.38 0.14
N THR A 213 11.40 -2.54 -0.07
CA THR A 213 11.80 -3.44 -1.15
C THR A 213 11.34 -2.83 -2.48
N ASN A 214 12.02 -3.17 -3.58
CA ASN A 214 11.56 -2.87 -4.95
C ASN A 214 10.22 -3.52 -5.32
N ARG A 215 9.47 -4.10 -4.36
CA ARG A 215 8.19 -4.77 -4.57
C ARG A 215 7.09 -3.86 -5.12
N GLN A 216 7.17 -2.54 -4.88
CA GLN A 216 6.24 -1.57 -5.48
C GLN A 216 6.44 -1.41 -7.00
N LEU A 217 7.49 -2.03 -7.57
CA LEU A 217 7.78 -2.03 -9.01
C LEU A 217 7.42 -3.37 -9.69
N ILE A 218 7.06 -4.40 -8.92
CA ILE A 218 6.68 -5.70 -9.46
C ILE A 218 5.16 -5.77 -9.40
N LEU A 219 4.52 -5.81 -10.57
CA LEU A 219 3.07 -5.97 -10.66
C LEU A 219 2.68 -7.35 -10.16
N ASP A 220 1.61 -7.42 -9.39
CA ASP A 220 0.97 -8.68 -9.03
C ASP A 220 0.48 -9.33 -10.34
N THR A 221 0.63 -10.65 -10.47
CA THR A 221 -0.05 -11.39 -11.54
C THR A 221 -1.36 -11.93 -11.02
N GLU A 222 -2.42 -11.82 -11.81
CA GLU A 222 -3.74 -12.29 -11.42
C GLU A 222 -3.79 -13.81 -11.25
N ALA A 223 -4.64 -14.24 -10.32
CA ALA A 223 -5.00 -15.65 -10.18
C ALA A 223 -5.83 -16.07 -11.40
N GLU A 224 -5.47 -17.18 -12.04
CA GLU A 224 -6.23 -17.71 -13.18
C GLU A 224 -7.19 -18.79 -12.67
N VAL A 225 -8.46 -18.63 -12.99
CA VAL A 225 -9.53 -19.53 -12.54
C VAL A 225 -10.18 -20.21 -13.72
N LYS A 226 -10.30 -21.53 -13.65
CA LYS A 226 -11.01 -22.33 -14.65
C LYS A 226 -11.81 -23.42 -13.96
N HIS A 227 -13.03 -23.66 -14.45
CA HIS A 227 -13.94 -24.66 -13.91
C HIS A 227 -14.21 -24.57 -12.39
N GLY A 228 -14.01 -23.39 -11.78
CA GLY A 228 -14.20 -23.18 -10.34
C GLY A 228 -12.94 -23.36 -9.48
N GLU A 229 -11.80 -23.65 -10.09
CA GLU A 229 -10.53 -23.90 -9.42
C GLU A 229 -9.45 -22.92 -9.88
N VAL A 230 -8.48 -22.67 -9.00
CA VAL A 230 -7.30 -21.85 -9.32
C VAL A 230 -6.31 -22.71 -10.11
N GLU A 231 -6.18 -22.46 -11.42
CA GLU A 231 -5.17 -23.12 -12.26
C GLU A 231 -3.79 -22.46 -12.15
N ARG A 232 -3.78 -21.15 -11.86
CA ARG A 232 -2.56 -20.39 -11.63
C ARG A 232 -2.70 -19.54 -10.38
N PHE A 233 -1.85 -19.80 -9.39
CA PHE A 233 -1.74 -18.92 -8.23
C PHE A 233 -1.21 -17.54 -8.66
N PRO A 234 -1.68 -16.45 -8.03
CA PRO A 234 -1.13 -15.14 -8.30
C PRO A 234 0.34 -15.13 -7.84
N LEU A 235 1.25 -14.79 -8.76
CA LEU A 235 2.61 -14.40 -8.40
C LEU A 235 2.57 -12.97 -7.93
N VAL A 236 2.85 -12.88 -6.66
CA VAL A 236 2.89 -11.67 -5.90
C VAL A 236 4.33 -11.54 -5.38
N PRO A 237 4.94 -10.33 -5.36
CA PRO A 237 6.34 -10.14 -5.00
C PRO A 237 6.57 -10.31 -3.49
N TYR A 238 6.30 -11.49 -2.94
CA TYR A 238 6.36 -11.80 -1.50
C TYR A 238 7.47 -12.82 -1.22
N ALA A 239 8.71 -12.37 -1.28
CA ALA A 239 9.90 -13.20 -1.08
C ALA A 239 10.05 -13.80 0.35
N PHE A 240 9.18 -13.46 1.30
CA PHE A 240 9.40 -13.74 2.74
C PHE A 240 8.20 -14.32 3.50
N THR A 241 7.17 -14.84 2.82
CA THR A 241 6.03 -15.47 3.51
C THR A 241 6.19 -16.98 3.62
N SER A 242 5.97 -17.54 4.81
CA SER A 242 5.76 -18.98 4.94
C SER A 242 4.44 -19.37 4.29
N LYS A 243 4.45 -20.51 3.59
CA LYS A 243 3.28 -21.05 2.90
C LYS A 243 2.60 -22.08 3.80
N PHE A 244 1.32 -21.85 4.09
CA PHE A 244 0.49 -22.79 4.82
C PHE A 244 -0.54 -23.39 3.87
N PHE A 245 -0.71 -24.71 3.92
CA PHE A 245 -1.61 -25.45 3.05
C PHE A 245 -2.78 -26.02 3.86
N GLY A 246 -3.94 -26.15 3.23
CA GLY A 246 -5.13 -26.77 3.84
C GLY A 246 -5.76 -25.96 4.97
N LEU A 247 -5.48 -24.65 5.03
CA LEU A 247 -6.13 -23.73 5.97
C LEU A 247 -7.32 -23.05 5.30
N PHE A 248 -8.27 -22.59 6.12
CA PHE A 248 -9.44 -21.85 5.65
C PHE A 248 -9.49 -20.46 6.28
N LYS A 249 -10.01 -19.48 5.53
CA LYS A 249 -10.24 -18.11 6.02
C LYS A 249 -11.46 -18.06 6.93
N ASN A 250 -12.54 -18.73 6.53
CA ASN A 250 -13.83 -18.61 7.18
C ASN A 250 -14.55 -19.96 7.28
N ARG A 251 -15.51 -20.05 8.21
CA ARG A 251 -16.32 -21.25 8.44
C ARG A 251 -17.47 -21.36 7.44
N ASP A 252 -18.12 -20.23 7.17
CA ASP A 252 -19.44 -20.22 6.54
C ASP A 252 -19.37 -20.45 5.03
N GLU A 253 -18.36 -19.90 4.35
CA GLU A 253 -18.15 -20.10 2.92
C GLU A 253 -17.16 -21.24 2.65
N ALA A 254 -16.37 -21.65 3.65
CA ALA A 254 -15.26 -22.58 3.49
C ALA A 254 -14.20 -22.06 2.50
N GLU A 255 -13.96 -20.74 2.49
CA GLU A 255 -12.94 -20.16 1.62
C GLU A 255 -11.54 -20.66 2.02
N PRO A 256 -10.78 -21.26 1.09
CA PRO A 256 -9.41 -21.69 1.37
C PRO A 256 -8.50 -20.46 1.55
N GLN A 257 -7.59 -20.55 2.53
CA GLN A 257 -6.47 -19.63 2.63
C GLN A 257 -5.41 -20.06 1.61
N LEU A 258 -5.28 -19.29 0.53
CA LEU A 258 -4.28 -19.54 -0.50
C LEU A 258 -2.87 -19.35 0.07
N VAL A 259 -1.93 -20.14 -0.41
CA VAL A 259 -0.50 -20.06 -0.01
C VAL A 259 0.16 -18.74 -0.42
N THR A 260 -0.46 -18.03 -1.35
CA THR A 260 -0.07 -16.71 -1.85
C THR A 260 -0.91 -15.59 -1.27
N ASP A 261 -1.91 -15.89 -0.44
CA ASP A 261 -2.70 -14.84 0.20
C ASP A 261 -1.79 -13.96 1.04
N GLN A 262 -2.07 -12.67 0.93
CA GLN A 262 -1.31 -11.66 1.61
C GLN A 262 -1.60 -11.73 3.10
N VAL A 263 -0.54 -11.70 3.91
CA VAL A 263 -0.71 -11.49 5.34
C VAL A 263 0.31 -10.55 5.91
N MET A 264 -0.21 -9.47 6.50
CA MET A 264 0.48 -8.24 6.91
C MET A 264 1.20 -7.50 5.79
N TYR A 265 2.12 -8.17 5.09
CA TYR A 265 2.82 -7.59 3.95
C TYR A 265 1.89 -7.60 2.75
N ASN A 266 1.42 -6.41 2.38
CA ASN A 266 0.43 -6.18 1.34
C ASN A 266 -0.90 -6.81 1.69
N THR A 267 -1.33 -6.85 2.96
CA THR A 267 -2.65 -7.41 3.28
C THR A 267 -3.69 -6.71 2.42
N ARG A 268 -4.69 -7.42 1.90
CA ARG A 268 -5.92 -6.76 1.42
C ARG A 268 -6.33 -5.87 2.58
N GLY A 269 -6.25 -4.55 2.41
CA GLY A 269 -6.34 -3.66 3.56
C GLY A 269 -7.59 -3.99 4.36
N ALA A 270 -7.45 -3.96 5.68
CA ALA A 270 -8.48 -4.46 6.55
C ALA A 270 -8.90 -3.38 7.54
N PRO A 271 -10.15 -3.41 8.03
CA PRO A 271 -10.57 -2.55 9.12
C PRO A 271 -9.60 -2.66 10.30
N GLY A 272 -9.00 -1.53 10.68
CA GLY A 272 -7.95 -1.49 11.67
C GLY A 272 -7.54 -0.08 12.04
N ALA A 273 -6.57 0.00 12.93
CA ALA A 273 -5.93 1.25 13.31
C ALA A 273 -4.46 1.01 13.68
N ASP A 274 -3.62 2.01 13.43
CA ASP A 274 -2.24 2.02 13.85
C ASP A 274 -1.79 3.37 14.37
N PHE A 275 -0.83 3.31 15.27
CA PHE A 275 -0.11 4.44 15.82
C PHE A 275 1.31 4.39 15.32
N HIS A 276 1.78 5.52 14.83
CA HIS A 276 3.15 5.63 14.37
C HIS A 276 3.79 6.95 14.73
N ALA A 277 5.11 6.92 14.84
CA ALA A 277 5.90 8.08 15.13
C ALA A 277 7.26 7.99 14.44
N MET A 278 7.75 9.15 14.06
CA MET A 278 9.06 9.30 13.45
C MET A 278 9.91 10.20 14.34
N PHE A 279 11.13 9.75 14.59
CA PHE A 279 12.05 10.34 15.54
C PHE A 279 13.31 10.81 14.83
N GLN A 280 13.79 12.00 15.21
CA GLN A 280 15.06 12.55 14.72
C GLN A 280 15.16 12.57 13.18
N ASN A 281 14.17 13.20 12.52
CA ASN A 281 14.11 13.36 11.06
C ASN A 281 14.28 12.03 10.28
N ASN A 282 13.38 11.07 10.50
CA ASN A 282 13.37 9.74 9.85
C ASN A 282 14.51 8.79 10.25
N LEU A 283 15.36 9.13 11.23
CA LEU A 283 16.39 8.20 11.71
C LEU A 283 15.76 6.93 12.30
N PHE A 284 14.76 7.10 13.16
CA PHE A 284 14.02 5.98 13.74
C PHE A 284 12.53 6.15 13.52
N VAL A 285 11.87 5.07 13.14
CA VAL A 285 10.43 5.03 12.93
C VAL A 285 9.86 3.84 13.65
N ALA A 286 8.74 4.03 14.34
CA ALA A 286 8.03 2.98 15.03
C ALA A 286 6.55 3.02 14.64
N GLN A 287 5.97 1.82 14.49
CA GLN A 287 4.56 1.62 14.24
C GLN A 287 4.06 0.48 15.11
N THR A 288 2.86 0.63 15.64
CA THR A 288 2.11 -0.45 16.29
C THR A 288 0.66 -0.33 15.90
N GLY A 289 -0.01 -1.45 15.66
CA GLY A 289 -1.40 -1.40 15.24
C GLY A 289 -2.11 -2.72 15.38
N PHE A 290 -3.34 -2.69 14.94
CA PHE A 290 -4.21 -3.84 14.90
C PHE A 290 -5.18 -3.75 13.73
N LEU A 291 -5.63 -4.91 13.26
CA LEU A 291 -6.59 -5.02 12.18
C LEU A 291 -7.39 -6.33 12.30
N GLN A 292 -8.53 -6.36 11.63
CA GLN A 292 -9.28 -7.60 11.43
C GLN A 292 -8.57 -8.46 10.37
N GLU A 293 -8.33 -9.73 10.66
CA GLU A 293 -7.76 -10.68 9.69
C GLU A 293 -8.68 -11.89 9.60
N ASN A 294 -9.34 -12.07 8.45
CA ASN A 294 -10.38 -13.08 8.26
C ASN A 294 -11.47 -12.97 9.37
N GLU A 295 -11.75 -14.06 10.07
CA GLU A 295 -12.65 -14.09 11.24
C GLU A 295 -11.96 -13.72 12.58
N GLY A 296 -10.67 -13.46 12.54
CA GLY A 296 -9.81 -13.23 13.69
C GLY A 296 -9.38 -11.78 13.83
N PHE A 297 -8.40 -11.60 14.72
CA PHE A 297 -7.83 -10.30 15.05
C PHE A 297 -6.32 -10.37 14.97
N ASN A 298 -5.71 -9.34 14.42
CA ASN A 298 -4.27 -9.27 14.25
C ASN A 298 -3.72 -8.03 14.92
N THR A 299 -2.63 -8.20 15.67
CA THR A 299 -1.82 -7.11 16.23
C THR A 299 -0.42 -7.13 15.67
N TYR A 300 0.22 -5.97 15.59
CA TYR A 300 1.57 -5.89 15.08
C TYR A 300 2.35 -4.72 15.66
N ALA A 301 3.67 -4.87 15.64
CA ALA A 301 4.61 -3.81 15.93
C ALA A 301 5.82 -3.91 14.99
N MET A 302 6.33 -2.76 14.59
CA MET A 302 7.50 -2.62 13.73
C MET A 302 8.35 -1.45 14.21
N GLY A 303 9.67 -1.65 14.16
CA GLY A 303 10.64 -0.57 14.24
C GLY A 303 11.44 -0.50 12.95
N ARG A 304 11.98 0.67 12.63
CA ARG A 304 12.92 0.85 11.52
C ARG A 304 13.98 1.87 11.90
N LEU A 305 15.23 1.50 11.72
CA LEU A 305 16.38 2.40 11.82
C LEU A 305 16.90 2.69 10.41
N ASN A 306 16.99 3.97 10.05
CA ASN A 306 17.51 4.45 8.77
C ASN A 306 18.86 5.13 8.97
N LEU A 307 19.90 4.63 8.30
CA LEU A 307 21.26 5.14 8.40
C LEU A 307 21.75 5.60 7.03
N GLY A 308 22.65 6.59 7.04
CA GLY A 308 23.46 6.90 5.87
C GLY A 308 22.77 7.71 4.77
N GLU A 309 21.62 8.35 5.03
CA GLU A 309 20.83 9.12 4.03
C GLU A 309 21.57 10.27 3.29
N ARG A 310 22.87 10.47 3.53
CA ARG A 310 23.72 11.49 2.88
C ARG A 310 24.83 10.83 2.07
N GLY A 311 25.00 11.21 0.80
CA GLY A 311 26.12 10.78 -0.04
C GLY A 311 25.87 9.56 -0.92
N GLY A 312 24.60 9.22 -1.20
CA GLY A 312 24.24 8.20 -2.19
C GLY A 312 24.30 6.75 -1.70
N TYR A 313 24.44 6.54 -0.38
CA TYR A 313 24.17 5.27 0.28
C TYR A 313 22.93 5.40 1.16
N THR A 314 22.22 4.31 1.43
CA THR A 314 21.25 4.23 2.54
C THR A 314 21.26 2.82 3.08
N PHE A 315 21.16 2.70 4.38
CA PHE A 315 20.98 1.42 5.05
C PHE A 315 19.76 1.48 5.95
N ASN A 316 18.92 0.45 5.90
CA ASN A 316 17.69 0.40 6.67
C ASN A 316 17.63 -0.97 7.34
N VAL A 317 17.25 -1.02 8.61
CA VAL A 317 16.98 -2.29 9.31
C VAL A 317 15.68 -2.20 10.07
N SER A 318 14.84 -3.22 9.92
CA SER A 318 13.46 -3.24 10.43
C SER A 318 13.15 -4.55 11.15
N PRO A 319 13.16 -4.57 12.50
CA PRO A 319 12.51 -5.65 13.25
C PRO A 319 10.98 -5.53 13.17
N LEU A 320 10.32 -6.69 13.16
CA LEU A 320 8.86 -6.78 13.18
C LEU A 320 8.36 -7.95 14.01
N VAL A 321 7.14 -7.78 14.52
CA VAL A 321 6.34 -8.83 15.14
C VAL A 321 4.89 -8.63 14.76
N ASN A 322 4.22 -9.75 14.56
CA ASN A 322 2.83 -9.82 14.16
C ASN A 322 2.18 -11.03 14.81
N TRP A 323 1.09 -10.81 15.53
CA TRP A 323 0.36 -11.86 16.21
C TRP A 323 -1.12 -11.81 15.81
N GLY A 324 -1.51 -12.79 14.99
CA GLY A 324 -2.88 -13.09 14.64
C GLY A 324 -3.49 -14.09 15.59
N PHE A 325 -4.64 -13.76 16.17
CA PHE A 325 -5.46 -14.60 17.04
C PHE A 325 -6.68 -15.07 16.27
N GLY A 326 -6.80 -16.40 16.10
CA GLY A 326 -7.87 -17.05 15.38
C GLY A 326 -8.01 -16.60 13.91
N VAL A 327 -6.89 -16.33 13.26
CA VAL A 327 -6.83 -15.71 11.92
C VAL A 327 -6.96 -16.71 10.78
N ALA A 328 -6.88 -18.01 11.07
CA ALA A 328 -7.15 -19.07 10.11
C ALA A 328 -7.89 -20.22 10.81
N ARG A 329 -8.45 -21.13 10.03
CA ARG A 329 -9.10 -22.35 10.52
C ARG A 329 -8.35 -23.58 10.06
N ALA A 330 -8.24 -24.55 10.97
CA ALA A 330 -7.79 -25.88 10.64
C ALA A 330 -8.85 -26.61 9.80
N PRO A 331 -8.47 -27.64 9.03
CA PRO A 331 -9.43 -28.54 8.43
C PRO A 331 -10.25 -29.29 9.50
N ASP A 332 -11.45 -29.72 9.14
CA ASP A 332 -12.23 -30.63 9.97
C ASP A 332 -11.50 -31.98 10.06
N PRO A 333 -11.37 -32.59 11.26
CA PRO A 333 -10.69 -33.88 11.41
C PRO A 333 -11.34 -35.04 10.64
N ASP A 334 -12.66 -34.97 10.41
CA ASP A 334 -13.42 -36.02 9.72
C ASP A 334 -13.62 -35.69 8.23
N ASP A 335 -13.50 -34.42 7.83
CA ASP A 335 -13.65 -33.93 6.45
C ASP A 335 -12.65 -32.81 6.13
N HIS A 336 -11.48 -33.20 5.62
CA HIS A 336 -10.37 -32.27 5.38
C HIS A 336 -10.65 -31.19 4.32
N ASP A 337 -11.71 -31.34 3.53
CA ASP A 337 -12.14 -30.35 2.54
C ASP A 337 -13.02 -29.25 3.14
N ARG A 338 -13.30 -29.31 4.45
CA ARG A 338 -14.14 -28.35 5.16
C ARG A 338 -13.41 -27.71 6.34
N PRO A 339 -13.77 -26.46 6.70
CA PRO A 339 -13.22 -25.79 7.87
C PRO A 339 -13.71 -26.45 9.15
N GLY A 340 -12.77 -26.87 10.00
CA GLY A 340 -13.05 -27.38 11.32
C GLY A 340 -13.40 -26.29 12.33
N ALA A 341 -13.80 -26.73 13.54
CA ALA A 341 -14.11 -25.82 14.64
C ALA A 341 -12.89 -25.05 15.16
N ALA A 342 -11.70 -25.64 15.04
CA ALA A 342 -10.46 -25.09 15.58
C ALA A 342 -9.99 -23.86 14.79
N ARG A 343 -9.83 -22.74 15.51
CA ARG A 343 -9.17 -21.52 15.02
C ARG A 343 -7.70 -21.55 15.37
N LEU A 344 -6.86 -21.14 14.43
CA LEU A 344 -5.42 -21.11 14.51
C LEU A 344 -4.91 -19.70 14.75
N ASP A 345 -3.98 -19.58 15.68
CA ASP A 345 -3.22 -18.34 15.87
C ASP A 345 -1.95 -18.39 15.04
N ARG A 346 -1.50 -17.24 14.53
CA ARG A 346 -0.22 -17.10 13.82
C ARG A 346 0.64 -16.06 14.51
N LEU A 347 1.85 -16.44 14.92
CA LEU A 347 2.91 -15.49 15.28
C LEU A 347 3.93 -15.43 14.14
N ARG A 348 4.15 -14.24 13.62
CA ARG A 348 5.18 -13.90 12.66
C ARG A 348 6.15 -12.91 13.30
N TYR A 349 7.44 -13.15 13.20
CA TYR A 349 8.45 -12.18 13.65
C TYR A 349 9.72 -12.31 12.82
N GLY A 350 10.52 -11.26 12.79
CA GLY A 350 11.77 -11.30 12.05
C GLY A 350 12.40 -9.93 11.86
N VAL A 351 13.38 -9.88 10.97
CA VAL A 351 14.14 -8.68 10.65
C VAL A 351 14.34 -8.58 9.15
N ALA A 352 14.16 -7.39 8.59
CA ALA A 352 14.49 -7.04 7.21
C ALA A 352 15.59 -5.97 7.17
N ALA A 353 16.45 -6.00 6.14
CA ALA A 353 17.52 -5.03 5.96
C ALA A 353 17.81 -4.66 4.49
N ASN A 354 18.20 -3.40 4.26
CA ASN A 354 18.36 -2.74 2.95
C ASN A 354 19.73 -2.15 2.96
N TYR A 355 20.41 -2.32 1.86
CA TYR A 355 21.56 -1.55 1.55
C TYR A 355 21.42 -1.05 0.12
N ARG A 356 21.44 0.27 -0.03
CA ARG A 356 21.47 0.94 -1.31
C ARG A 356 22.79 1.66 -1.47
N TRP A 357 23.34 1.55 -2.66
CA TRP A 357 24.47 2.35 -3.11
C TRP A 357 24.24 2.76 -4.56
N LYS A 358 23.95 4.04 -4.79
CA LYS A 358 23.59 4.58 -6.11
C LYS A 358 22.40 3.79 -6.72
N ALA A 359 22.65 3.07 -7.82
CA ALA A 359 21.65 2.26 -8.51
C ALA A 359 21.59 0.80 -8.01
N LEU A 360 22.54 0.38 -7.17
CA LEU A 360 22.52 -0.95 -6.56
C LEU A 360 21.63 -0.92 -5.33
N ASP A 361 20.72 -1.89 -5.26
CA ASP A 361 19.81 -2.08 -4.14
C ASP A 361 19.82 -3.55 -3.74
N VAL A 362 20.29 -3.83 -2.53
CA VAL A 362 20.35 -5.16 -1.95
C VAL A 362 19.41 -5.18 -0.75
N TYR A 363 18.49 -6.12 -0.76
CA TYR A 363 17.57 -6.33 0.35
C TYR A 363 17.52 -7.79 0.75
N GLY A 364 17.23 -8.02 2.02
CA GLY A 364 16.99 -9.36 2.56
C GLY A 364 16.13 -9.29 3.81
N ALA A 365 15.46 -10.38 4.12
CA ALA A 365 14.76 -10.54 5.38
C ALA A 365 14.88 -11.98 5.86
N VAL A 366 14.83 -12.13 7.18
CA VAL A 366 14.71 -13.43 7.85
C VAL A 366 13.46 -13.35 8.71
N ILE A 367 12.48 -14.18 8.37
CA ILE A 367 11.15 -14.21 8.98
C ILE A 367 10.90 -15.62 9.49
N TRP A 368 10.32 -15.71 10.68
CA TRP A 368 9.79 -16.95 11.25
C TRP A 368 8.28 -16.83 11.40
N ASP A 369 7.59 -17.89 11.01
CA ASP A 369 6.17 -18.06 11.25
C ASP A 369 5.91 -19.28 12.12
N ARG A 370 5.01 -19.13 13.08
CA ARG A 370 4.56 -20.22 13.94
C ARG A 370 3.04 -20.21 14.04
N LEU A 371 2.44 -21.36 13.76
CA LEU A 371 1.03 -21.61 14.03
C LEU A 371 0.87 -22.21 15.43
N PHE A 372 -0.19 -21.78 16.12
CA PHE A 372 -0.62 -22.33 17.40
C PHE A 372 -2.05 -22.85 17.27
N ASN A 373 -2.47 -23.62 18.28
CA ASN A 373 -3.77 -24.29 18.33
C ASN A 373 -4.00 -25.26 17.16
N VAL A 374 -2.93 -25.73 16.54
CA VAL A 374 -2.98 -26.80 15.54
C VAL A 374 -3.53 -28.06 16.21
N PRO A 375 -4.62 -28.66 15.70
CA PRO A 375 -5.16 -29.89 16.25
C PRO A 375 -4.07 -30.96 16.35
N ARG A 376 -4.01 -31.66 17.48
CA ARG A 376 -3.19 -32.87 17.59
C ARG A 376 -4.01 -34.00 16.97
N GLY A 377 -3.50 -34.55 15.87
CA GLY A 377 -4.06 -35.75 15.25
C GLY A 377 -3.88 -36.99 16.14
#